data_AF-A0A524KF22-F1
#
_entry.id   AF-A0A524KF22-F1
#
_cell.length_a   1.000
_cell.length_b   1.000
_cell.length_c   1.000
_cell.angle_alpha   90.00
_cell.angle_beta   90.00
_cell.angle_gamma   90.00
#
_symmetry.space_group_name_H-M   'P 1'
#
loop_
_entity.id
_entity.type
_entity.pdbx_description
1 polymer ?
#
loop_
_entity_poly.entity_id
_entity_poly.type
_entity_poly.pdbx_seq_one_letter_code
_entity_poly.pdbx_strand_id
1 'polypeptide(L)' 'MKMNVGLIGLAVMGQNLVLNMNDRGYSVAIHNRSPKPIRDFLAGPVSGRFHE' A
#
# COMPACT_ATOMS: atom_id res chain seq x y z
N MET A 1 -2.70 14.74 -7.05
CA MET A 1 -2.44 13.56 -7.90
C MET A 1 -3.66 12.65 -7.81
N LYS A 2 -4.13 12.07 -8.93
CA LYS A 2 -5.32 11.20 -8.94
C LYS A 2 -4.86 9.75 -8.78
N MET A 3 -5.49 9.02 -7.87
CA MET A 3 -5.20 7.60 -7.61
C MET A 3 -6.26 6.72 -8.27
N ASN A 4 -5.90 5.52 -8.71
CA ASN A 4 -6.84 4.58 -9.33
C ASN A 4 -7.75 3.91 -8.30
N VAL A 5 -7.20 3.57 -7.14
CA VAL A 5 -7.88 2.81 -6.09
C VAL A 5 -7.55 3.39 -4.71
N GLY A 6 -8.51 3.38 -3.79
CA GLY A 6 -8.30 3.63 -2.38
C GLY A 6 -8.51 2.35 -1.57
N LEU A 7 -7.57 2.03 -0.68
CA LEU A 7 -7.61 0.87 0.20
C LEU A 7 -7.53 1.31 1.66
N ILE A 8 -8.54 0.96 2.45
CA ILE A 8 -8.57 1.19 3.89
C ILE A 8 -8.39 -0.16 4.61
N GLY A 9 -7.37 -0.24 5.46
CA GLY A 9 -7.04 -1.45 6.22
C GLY A 9 -5.85 -2.21 5.64
N LEU A 10 -4.68 -2.07 6.27
CA LEU A 10 -3.42 -2.64 5.78
C LEU A 10 -2.93 -3.83 6.61
N ALA A 11 -3.73 -4.87 6.68
CA ALA A 11 -3.31 -6.18 7.19
C ALA A 11 -2.57 -6.99 6.10
N VAL A 12 -2.22 -8.24 6.37
CA VAL A 12 -1.44 -9.11 5.46
C VAL A 12 -2.08 -9.22 4.06
N MET A 13 -3.39 -9.47 3.98
CA MET A 13 -4.08 -9.56 2.69
C MET A 13 -4.12 -8.20 1.96
N GLY A 14 -4.30 -7.10 2.69
CA GLY A 14 -4.30 -5.76 2.12
C GLY A 14 -2.96 -5.41 1.47
N GLN A 15 -1.86 -5.77 2.14
CA GLN A 15 -0.51 -5.58 1.60
C GLN A 15 -0.30 -6.35 0.29
N ASN A 16 -0.70 -7.63 0.24
CA ASN A 16 -0.60 -8.44 -0.97
C ASN A 16 -1.44 -7.88 -2.14
N LEU A 17 -2.63 -7.37 -1.84
CA LEU A 17 -3.50 -6.75 -2.86
C LEU A 17 -2.86 -5.47 -3.43
N VAL A 18 -2.31 -4.61 -2.57
CA VAL A 18 -1.60 -3.39 -2.99
C VAL A 18 -0.41 -3.73 -3.87
N LEU A 19 0.40 -4.72 -3.48
CA LEU A 19 1.55 -5.16 -4.28
C LEU A 19 1.12 -5.67 -5.65
N ASN A 20 0.07 -6.51 -5.71
CA ASN A 20 -0.46 -7.01 -6.97
C ASN A 20 -0.98 -5.89 -7.89
N MET A 21 -1.67 -4.90 -7.32
CA MET A 21 -2.16 -3.74 -8.06
C MET A 21 -1.03 -2.87 -8.60
N ASN A 22 0.00 -2.62 -7.78
CA ASN A 22 1.17 -1.86 -8.20
C ASN A 22 1.96 -2.56 -9.30
N ASP A 23 2.16 -3.89 -9.20
CA ASP A 23 2.82 -4.69 -10.24
C ASP A 23 2.05 -4.66 -11.58
N ARG A 24 0.75 -4.30 -11.55
CA ARG A 24 -0.11 -4.10 -12.73
C ARG A 24 -0.25 -2.64 -13.15
N GLY A 25 0.52 -1.73 -12.56
CA GLY A 25 0.54 -0.31 -12.92
C GLY A 25 -0.59 0.53 -12.34
N TYR A 26 -1.33 0.04 -11.34
CA TYR A 26 -2.33 0.83 -10.64
C TYR A 26 -1.70 1.65 -9.51
N SER A 27 -2.03 2.93 -9.46
CA SER A 27 -1.75 3.79 -8.32
C SER A 27 -2.79 3.56 -7.22
N VAL A 28 -2.33 3.16 -6.03
CA VAL A 28 -3.20 2.83 -4.88
C VAL A 28 -2.92 3.76 -3.71
N ALA A 29 -3.94 4.49 -3.24
CA ALA A 29 -3.88 5.21 -1.98
C ALA A 29 -4.22 4.26 -0.82
N ILE A 30 -3.42 4.30 0.24
CA ILE A 30 -3.57 3.39 1.38
C ILE A 30 -3.80 4.20 2.65
N HIS A 31 -4.79 3.79 3.44
CA HIS A 31 -5.03 4.36 4.76
C HIS A 31 -5.32 3.26 5.78
N ASN A 32 -4.94 3.50 7.04
CA ASN A 32 -5.23 2.61 8.14
C ASN A 32 -5.42 3.45 9.41
N ARG A 33 -6.37 3.06 10.26
CA ARG A 33 -6.69 3.79 11.49
C ARG A 33 -5.46 4.06 12.37
N SER A 34 -4.59 3.06 12.51
CA SER A 34 -3.29 3.20 13.15
C SER A 34 -2.16 3.32 12.12
N PRO A 35 -1.12 4.12 12.38
CA PRO A 35 -0.03 4.31 11.42
C PRO A 35 0.92 3.11 11.36
N LYS A 36 0.96 2.27 12.40
CA LYS A 36 1.91 1.14 12.52
C LYS A 36 1.90 0.21 11.29
N PRO A 37 0.76 -0.30 10.80
CA PRO A 37 0.76 -1.21 9.66
C PRO A 37 1.30 -0.57 8.37
N ILE A 38 1.05 0.74 8.18
CA ILE A 38 1.60 1.50 7.05
C ILE A 38 3.11 1.61 7.17
N ARG A 39 3.62 1.98 8.36
CA ARG A 39 5.06 2.09 8.60
C ARG A 39 5.78 0.75 8.42
N ASP A 40 5.23 -0.33 8.96
CA ASP A 40 5.80 -1.67 8.83
C ASP A 40 5.81 -2.12 7.35
N PHE A 41 4.76 -1.79 6.60
CA PHE A 41 4.69 -2.09 5.17
C PHE A 41 5.75 -1.30 4.39
N LEU A 42 5.86 0.02 4.61
CA LEU A 42 6.84 0.92 3.99
C LEU A 42 8.29 0.52 4.29
N ALA A 43 8.57 0.09 5.52
CA ALA A 43 9.90 -0.35 5.94
C ALA A 43 10.26 -1.76 5.45
N GLY A 44 9.27 -2.56 5.03
CA GLY A 44 9.45 -3.97 4.72
C GLY A 44 9.13 -4.32 3.25
N PRO A 45 8.05 -5.07 2.97
CA PRO A 45 7.79 -5.69 1.66
C PRO A 45 7.76 -4.74 0.45
N VAL A 46 7.61 -3.44 0.71
CA VAL A 46 7.39 -2.42 -0.31
C VAL A 46 8.60 -1.50 -0.52
N SER A 47 9.66 -1.69 0.29
CA SER A 47 10.86 -0.86 0.24
C SER A 47 11.47 -0.86 -1.17
N GLY A 48 11.62 0.34 -1.76
CA GLY A 48 12.15 0.54 -3.11
C GLY A 48 11.14 0.38 -4.26
N ARG A 49 9.88 0.05 -3.99
CA ARG A 49 8.82 -0.08 -5.01
C ARG A 49 7.83 1.09 -5.03
N PHE A 50 7.78 1.89 -3.96
CA PHE A 50 6.84 2.99 -3.77
C PHE A 50 7.58 4.24 -3.32
N HIS A 51 7.12 5.41 -3.77
CA HIS A 51 7.57 6.71 -3.28
C HIS A 51 6.54 7.22 -2.27
N GLU A 52 7.01 7.75 -1.15
CA GLU A 52 6.19 8.40 -0.12
C GLU A 52 5.51 9.69 -0.60
#